data_AF-A0A094J524-F1
#
_entry.id   AF-A0A094J524-F1
#
_cell.length_a   1.000
_cell.length_b   1.000
_cell.length_c   1.000
_cell.angle_alpha   90.00
_cell.angle_beta   90.00
_cell.angle_gamma   90.00
#
_symmetry.space_group_name_H-M   'P 1'
#
loop_
_entity.id
_entity.type
_entity.pdbx_description
1 polymer ?
#
loop_
_entity_poly.entity_id
_entity_poly.type
_entity_poly.pdbx_seq_one_letter_code
_entity_poly.pdbx_strand_id
1 'polypeptide(L)'
;MNAENISKKLIIYRKSKSLTQVELAKEINYSDKVISKWERSESIPGIEALKILSDFYGVTVDNIISDEDIYNNELENHVLDVIEVNGPSNTLKMSILFPLGFFLFTTIQAFWDGPSILWPISIILVLIYLIIYTVLISRTSFEASYKSHKIRVANKAIGLNLYLDEKLVDSDNNLFSLGSRLSCRIGNQVIKVKVSANLFVKCQMFVE
;
A
#
# COMPACT_ATOMS: atom_id res chain seq x y z
N MET A 1 -22.34 -2.56 18.77
CA MET A 1 -21.54 -1.84 19.78
C MET A 1 -20.78 -2.82 20.65
N ASN A 2 -19.65 -3.29 20.12
CA ASN A 2 -18.76 -4.17 20.87
C ASN A 2 -17.75 -3.34 21.69
N ALA A 3 -17.78 -3.46 23.03
CA ALA A 3 -16.88 -2.74 23.93
C ALA A 3 -15.39 -3.02 23.64
N GLU A 4 -15.09 -4.23 23.15
CA GLU A 4 -13.74 -4.63 22.76
C GLU A 4 -13.26 -3.92 21.49
N ASN A 5 -14.17 -3.60 20.57
CA ASN A 5 -13.80 -2.90 19.35
C ASN A 5 -13.50 -1.43 19.65
N ILE A 6 -14.35 -0.79 20.46
CA ILE A 6 -14.16 0.60 20.93
C ILE A 6 -12.81 0.75 21.64
N SER A 7 -12.49 -0.14 22.59
CA SER A 7 -11.23 -0.05 23.34
C SER A 7 -10.00 -0.15 22.44
N LYS A 8 -10.03 -1.05 21.43
CA LYS A 8 -8.99 -1.13 20.39
C LYS A 8 -8.89 0.17 19.60
N LYS A 9 -10.01 0.77 19.20
CA LYS A 9 -10.02 2.07 18.47
C LYS A 9 -9.37 3.18 19.28
N LEU A 10 -9.71 3.28 20.57
CA LEU A 10 -9.16 4.29 21.46
C LEU A 10 -7.64 4.14 21.63
N ILE A 11 -7.13 2.90 21.77
CA ILE A 11 -5.69 2.63 21.84
C ILE A 11 -4.99 3.09 20.56
N ILE A 12 -5.57 2.81 19.41
CA ILE A 12 -4.97 3.12 18.11
C ILE A 12 -4.94 4.64 17.91
N TYR A 13 -6.06 5.34 18.13
CA TYR A 13 -6.11 6.81 18.02
C TYR A 13 -5.18 7.52 19.02
N ARG A 14 -5.02 6.98 20.23
CA ARG A 14 -4.04 7.53 21.18
C ARG A 14 -2.61 7.35 20.67
N LYS A 15 -2.29 6.17 20.14
CA LYS A 15 -0.95 5.85 19.62
C LYS A 15 -0.63 6.60 18.33
N SER A 16 -1.60 6.89 17.48
CA SER A 16 -1.38 7.69 16.25
C SER A 16 -0.91 9.11 16.59
N LYS A 17 -1.39 9.67 17.71
CA LYS A 17 -0.89 10.94 18.26
C LYS A 17 0.36 10.81 19.14
N SER A 18 0.94 9.63 19.29
CA SER A 18 2.11 9.35 20.13
C SER A 18 1.95 9.75 21.60
N LEU A 19 0.73 9.67 22.15
CA LEU A 19 0.44 10.06 23.54
C LEU A 19 0.43 8.85 24.48
N THR A 20 0.85 9.05 25.72
CA THR A 20 0.61 8.12 26.83
C THR A 20 -0.83 8.26 27.35
N GLN A 21 -1.32 7.26 28.12
CA GLN A 21 -2.66 7.35 28.73
C GLN A 21 -2.79 8.56 29.66
N VAL A 22 -1.71 8.91 30.36
CA VAL A 22 -1.64 10.06 31.27
C VAL A 22 -1.68 11.38 30.50
N GLU A 23 -0.99 11.47 29.37
CA GLU A 23 -1.02 12.67 28.52
C GLU A 23 -2.38 12.85 27.87
N LEU A 24 -2.97 11.78 27.31
CA LEU A 24 -4.32 11.84 26.77
C LEU A 24 -5.32 12.31 27.84
N ALA A 25 -5.26 11.74 29.03
CA ALA A 25 -6.12 12.11 30.15
C ALA A 25 -6.05 13.62 30.47
N LYS A 26 -4.86 14.22 30.43
CA LYS A 26 -4.67 15.66 30.61
C LYS A 26 -5.31 16.48 29.48
N GLU A 27 -5.10 16.06 28.24
CA GLU A 27 -5.61 16.77 27.06
C GLU A 27 -7.15 16.81 27.02
N ILE A 28 -7.81 15.71 27.39
CA ILE A 28 -9.29 15.62 27.35
C ILE A 28 -9.94 15.87 28.71
N ASN A 29 -9.17 16.27 29.73
CA ASN A 29 -9.63 16.58 31.08
C ASN A 29 -10.38 15.42 31.77
N TYR A 30 -9.84 14.20 31.65
CA TYR A 30 -10.29 13.01 32.36
C TYR A 30 -9.18 12.47 33.27
N SER A 31 -9.51 11.53 34.17
CA SER A 31 -8.47 10.81 34.91
C SER A 31 -7.86 9.70 34.07
N ASP A 32 -6.56 9.50 34.22
CA ASP A 32 -5.79 8.37 33.65
C ASP A 32 -6.45 7.01 33.94
N LYS A 33 -7.00 6.83 35.14
CA LYS A 33 -7.75 5.63 35.55
C LYS A 33 -8.98 5.39 34.68
N VAL A 34 -9.70 6.44 34.30
CA VAL A 34 -10.89 6.33 33.43
C VAL A 34 -10.47 5.95 32.00
N ILE A 35 -9.41 6.57 31.47
CA ILE A 35 -8.85 6.21 30.15
C ILE A 35 -8.42 4.74 30.13
N SER A 36 -7.70 4.29 31.18
CA SER A 36 -7.24 2.91 31.32
C SER A 36 -8.42 1.92 31.31
N LYS A 37 -9.52 2.25 31.99
CA LYS A 37 -10.74 1.42 31.98
C LYS A 37 -11.38 1.34 30.59
N TRP A 38 -11.39 2.42 29.82
CA TRP A 38 -11.90 2.42 28.45
C TRP A 38 -11.02 1.57 27.53
N GLU A 39 -9.69 1.72 27.62
CA GLU A 39 -8.75 0.94 26.80
C GLU A 39 -8.69 -0.55 27.17
N ARG A 40 -9.10 -0.94 28.38
CA ARG A 40 -9.20 -2.34 28.81
C ARG A 40 -10.58 -2.96 28.61
N SER A 41 -11.51 -2.23 27.99
CA SER A 41 -12.92 -2.66 27.82
C SER A 41 -13.67 -2.88 29.14
N GLU A 42 -13.16 -2.37 30.27
CA GLU A 42 -13.81 -2.49 31.59
C GLU A 42 -15.00 -1.53 31.73
N SER A 43 -15.02 -0.46 30.93
CA SER A 43 -16.13 0.48 30.82
C SER A 43 -16.12 1.13 29.44
N ILE A 44 -17.25 1.69 29.03
CA ILE A 44 -17.39 2.37 27.73
C ILE A 44 -17.45 3.89 27.99
N PRO A 45 -16.84 4.73 27.14
CA PRO A 45 -16.98 6.17 27.26
C PRO A 45 -18.46 6.58 27.10
N GLY A 46 -18.94 7.48 27.95
CA GLY A 46 -20.27 8.07 27.81
C GLY A 46 -20.35 9.00 26.59
N ILE A 47 -21.56 9.47 26.26
CA ILE A 47 -21.82 10.33 25.09
C ILE A 47 -20.95 11.59 25.09
N GLU A 48 -20.79 12.25 26.24
CA GLU A 48 -19.96 13.44 26.39
C GLU A 48 -18.48 13.13 26.12
N ALA A 49 -17.97 12.03 26.70
CA ALA A 49 -16.60 11.57 26.47
C ALA A 49 -16.37 11.20 25.00
N LEU A 50 -17.33 10.52 24.35
CA LEU A 50 -17.24 10.18 22.93
C LEU A 50 -17.15 11.43 22.05
N LYS A 51 -17.93 12.48 22.37
CA LYS A 51 -17.87 13.76 21.65
C LYS A 51 -16.51 14.44 21.83
N ILE A 52 -15.99 14.47 23.06
CA ILE A 52 -14.66 15.04 23.33
C ILE A 52 -13.57 14.26 22.59
N LEU A 53 -13.63 12.93 22.61
CA LEU A 53 -12.69 12.06 21.91
C LEU A 53 -12.80 12.24 20.38
N SER A 54 -14.01 12.36 19.84
CA SER A 54 -14.23 12.58 18.41
C SER A 54 -13.64 13.91 17.95
N ASP A 55 -13.89 14.98 18.72
CA ASP A 55 -13.34 16.31 18.45
C ASP A 55 -11.81 16.32 18.61
N PHE A 56 -11.29 15.64 19.63
CA PHE A 56 -9.86 15.55 19.88
C PHE A 56 -9.12 14.78 18.78
N TYR A 57 -9.67 13.68 18.28
CA TYR A 57 -9.04 12.87 17.23
C TYR A 57 -9.38 13.33 15.81
N GLY A 58 -10.34 14.26 15.63
CA GLY A 58 -10.78 14.70 14.31
C GLY A 58 -11.59 13.64 13.56
N VAL A 59 -12.30 12.76 14.28
CA VAL A 59 -13.14 11.69 13.72
C VAL A 59 -14.60 11.90 14.12
N THR A 60 -15.53 11.17 13.52
CA THR A 60 -16.93 11.18 13.98
C THR A 60 -17.11 10.23 15.17
N VAL A 61 -18.13 10.45 16.00
CA VAL A 61 -18.50 9.50 17.07
C VAL A 61 -18.81 8.11 16.47
N ASP A 62 -19.44 8.08 15.30
CA ASP A 62 -19.76 6.83 14.59
C ASP A 62 -18.50 6.01 14.28
N ASN A 63 -17.40 6.66 13.87
CA ASN A 63 -16.12 5.98 13.64
C ASN A 63 -15.56 5.29 14.89
N ILE A 64 -15.81 5.86 16.07
CA ILE A 64 -15.35 5.31 17.37
C ILE A 64 -16.20 4.09 17.76
N ILE A 65 -17.51 4.11 17.48
CA ILE A 65 -18.45 3.07 17.93
C ILE A 65 -18.78 2.02 16.86
N SER A 66 -18.42 2.24 15.59
CA SER A 66 -18.73 1.32 14.50
C SER A 66 -18.02 -0.01 14.70
N ASP A 67 -18.68 -1.09 14.31
CA ASP A 67 -18.11 -2.43 14.40
C ASP A 67 -17.18 -2.74 13.18
N GLU A 68 -16.95 -1.77 12.29
CA GLU A 68 -16.03 -1.89 11.15
C GLU A 68 -14.55 -1.94 11.60
N ASP A 69 -13.81 -2.88 11.03
CA ASP A 69 -12.37 -3.08 11.29
C ASP A 69 -11.56 -1.84 10.86
N ILE A 70 -10.70 -1.37 11.77
CA ILE A 70 -9.86 -0.17 11.61
C ILE A 70 -8.91 -0.24 10.41
N TYR A 71 -8.67 -1.45 9.89
CA TYR A 71 -7.78 -1.67 8.74
C TYR A 71 -8.19 -0.90 7.48
N ASN A 72 -9.45 -0.45 7.38
CA ASN A 72 -9.95 0.27 6.21
C ASN A 72 -10.03 1.80 6.37
N ASN A 73 -10.19 2.34 7.59
CA ASN A 73 -10.60 3.75 7.77
C ASN A 73 -9.48 4.72 8.22
N GLU A 74 -8.31 4.24 8.66
CA GLU A 74 -7.19 5.12 9.05
C GLU A 74 -6.33 5.65 7.89
N LEU A 75 -6.59 5.21 6.66
CA LEU A 75 -5.90 5.71 5.46
C LEU A 75 -6.71 6.74 4.66
N GLU A 76 -7.98 6.98 5.00
CA GLU A 76 -8.88 7.75 4.13
C GLU A 76 -9.08 9.21 4.57
N ASN A 77 -8.82 9.56 5.85
CA ASN A 77 -9.20 10.88 6.39
C ASN A 77 -8.06 11.80 6.87
N HIS A 78 -6.80 11.36 6.85
CA HIS A 78 -5.66 12.28 6.94
C HIS A 78 -5.01 12.39 5.56
N VAL A 79 -5.44 13.40 4.80
CA VAL A 79 -4.82 13.96 3.59
C VAL A 79 -3.82 13.00 2.95
N LEU A 80 -4.28 12.02 2.18
CA LEU A 80 -3.44 11.32 1.22
C LEU A 80 -4.07 11.56 -0.14
N ASP A 81 -3.79 12.72 -0.73
CA ASP A 81 -4.07 12.92 -2.15
C ASP A 81 -3.27 11.87 -2.91
N VAL A 82 -3.96 10.84 -3.40
CA VAL A 82 -3.34 9.78 -4.18
C VAL A 82 -2.98 10.39 -5.52
N ILE A 83 -1.68 10.50 -5.78
CA ILE A 83 -1.21 10.99 -7.08
C ILE A 83 -1.43 9.87 -8.10
N GLU A 84 -2.09 10.18 -9.21
CA GLU A 84 -2.24 9.21 -10.30
C GLU A 84 -0.87 8.86 -10.86
N VAL A 85 -0.51 7.58 -10.76
CA VAL A 85 0.79 7.07 -11.21
C VAL A 85 0.60 6.34 -12.53
N ASN A 86 1.26 6.83 -13.58
CA ASN A 86 1.32 6.13 -14.85
C ASN A 86 2.32 4.98 -14.72
N GLY A 87 1.82 3.76 -14.87
CA GLY A 87 2.61 2.52 -14.83
C GLY A 87 2.86 1.92 -16.21
N PRO A 88 3.39 0.68 -16.28
CA PRO A 88 3.61 -0.01 -17.54
C PRO A 88 2.30 -0.19 -18.32
N SER A 89 2.40 -0.07 -19.65
CA SER A 89 1.26 -0.14 -20.55
C SER A 89 0.48 -1.44 -20.39
N ASN A 90 -0.84 -1.38 -20.54
CA ASN A 90 -1.68 -2.57 -20.50
C ASN A 90 -1.32 -3.58 -21.60
N THR A 91 -0.71 -3.13 -22.70
CA THR A 91 -0.20 -4.01 -23.76
C THR A 91 0.90 -4.96 -23.27
N LEU A 92 1.81 -4.46 -22.43
CA LEU A 92 2.87 -5.28 -21.82
C LEU A 92 2.28 -6.28 -20.83
N LYS A 93 1.25 -5.90 -20.07
CA LYS A 93 0.57 -6.84 -19.15
C LYS A 93 -0.15 -7.95 -19.91
N MET A 94 -0.78 -7.64 -21.04
CA MET A 94 -1.54 -8.61 -21.85
C MET A 94 -0.65 -9.54 -22.67
N SER A 95 0.61 -9.18 -22.93
CA SER A 95 1.51 -10.02 -23.73
C SER A 95 1.79 -11.39 -23.08
N ILE A 96 1.62 -11.52 -21.76
CA ILE A 96 1.81 -12.80 -21.04
C ILE A 96 0.80 -13.88 -21.46
N LEU A 97 -0.36 -13.48 -21.99
CA LEU A 97 -1.43 -14.42 -22.35
C LEU A 97 -1.10 -15.21 -23.62
N PHE A 98 -0.34 -14.62 -24.55
CA PHE A 98 0.05 -15.24 -25.82
C PHE A 98 0.89 -16.52 -25.66
N PRO A 99 2.04 -16.51 -24.95
CA PRO A 99 2.85 -17.71 -24.76
C PRO A 99 2.15 -18.75 -23.87
N LEU A 100 1.36 -18.31 -22.90
CA LEU A 100 0.54 -19.22 -22.08
C LEU A 100 -0.48 -19.96 -22.96
N GLY A 101 -1.15 -19.24 -23.86
CA GLY A 101 -2.09 -19.81 -24.82
C GLY A 101 -1.42 -20.77 -25.80
N PHE A 102 -0.22 -20.43 -26.31
CA PHE A 102 0.54 -21.30 -27.21
C PHE A 102 0.98 -22.60 -26.53
N PHE A 103 1.44 -22.53 -25.27
CA PHE A 103 1.79 -23.72 -24.50
C PHE A 103 0.56 -24.60 -24.19
N LEU A 104 -0.56 -24.00 -23.80
CA LEU A 104 -1.81 -24.75 -23.60
C LEU A 104 -2.24 -25.45 -24.89
N PHE A 105 -2.14 -24.76 -26.03
CA PHE A 105 -2.46 -25.34 -27.33
C PHE A 105 -1.61 -26.59 -27.64
N THR A 106 -0.28 -26.52 -27.47
CA THR A 106 0.60 -27.68 -27.72
C THR A 106 0.37 -28.83 -26.73
N THR A 107 0.01 -28.52 -25.48
CA THR A 107 -0.33 -29.56 -24.48
C THR A 107 -1.62 -30.30 -24.82
N ILE A 108 -2.64 -29.59 -25.31
CA ILE A 108 -3.92 -30.20 -25.71
C ILE A 108 -3.71 -31.11 -26.93
N GLN A 109 -2.93 -30.67 -27.92
CA GLN A 109 -2.60 -31.52 -29.07
C GLN A 109 -1.83 -32.79 -28.66
N ALA A 110 -0.90 -32.67 -27.73
CA ALA A 110 -0.10 -33.79 -27.25
C ALA A 110 -0.95 -34.89 -26.57
N PHE A 111 -2.14 -34.56 -26.06
CA PHE A 111 -3.07 -35.54 -25.49
C PHE A 111 -3.72 -36.43 -26.55
N TRP A 112 -3.99 -35.89 -27.75
CA TRP A 112 -4.68 -36.63 -28.82
C TRP A 112 -3.71 -37.40 -29.72
N ASP A 113 -2.64 -36.75 -30.14
CA ASP A 113 -1.69 -37.28 -31.14
C ASP A 113 -0.37 -37.77 -30.52
N GLY A 114 -0.23 -37.64 -29.19
CA GLY A 114 1.01 -37.89 -28.47
C GLY A 114 1.99 -36.70 -28.52
N PRO A 115 3.05 -36.72 -27.68
CA PRO A 115 4.01 -35.61 -27.59
C PRO A 115 4.89 -35.54 -28.84
N SER A 116 4.67 -34.49 -29.65
CA SER A 116 5.53 -34.15 -30.78
C SER A 116 6.73 -33.31 -30.36
N ILE A 117 7.71 -33.14 -31.26
CA ILE A 117 8.91 -32.32 -31.00
C ILE A 117 8.58 -30.84 -30.72
N LEU A 118 7.39 -30.37 -31.11
CA LEU A 118 6.92 -29.02 -30.85
C LEU A 118 6.62 -28.77 -29.37
N TRP A 119 6.28 -29.82 -28.61
CA TRP A 119 5.97 -29.70 -27.19
C TRP A 119 7.17 -29.22 -26.34
N PRO A 120 8.36 -29.87 -26.37
CA PRO A 120 9.53 -29.36 -25.66
C PRO A 120 10.02 -28.00 -26.19
N ILE A 121 9.88 -27.73 -27.50
CA ILE A 121 10.22 -26.42 -28.09
C ILE A 121 9.34 -25.32 -27.48
N SER A 122 8.04 -25.57 -27.31
CA SER A 122 7.13 -24.60 -26.70
C SER A 122 7.48 -24.27 -25.25
N ILE A 123 7.97 -25.24 -24.47
CA ILE A 123 8.44 -25.02 -23.10
C ILE A 123 9.65 -24.08 -23.09
N ILE A 124 10.64 -24.34 -23.96
CA ILE A 124 11.86 -23.51 -24.06
C ILE A 124 11.50 -22.08 -24.47
N LEU A 125 10.59 -21.91 -25.43
CA LEU A 125 10.11 -20.58 -25.85
C LEU A 125 9.39 -19.83 -24.73
N VAL A 126 8.57 -20.51 -23.92
CA VAL A 126 7.94 -19.91 -22.73
C VAL A 126 8.99 -19.45 -21.73
N LEU A 127 10.01 -20.27 -21.46
CA LEU A 127 11.09 -19.90 -20.53
C LEU A 127 11.89 -18.69 -21.02
N ILE A 128 12.25 -18.65 -22.30
CA ILE A 128 12.91 -17.49 -22.92
C ILE A 128 12.01 -16.25 -22.83
N TYR A 129 10.71 -16.39 -23.12
CA TYR A 129 9.75 -15.31 -22.99
C TYR A 129 9.67 -14.79 -21.55
N LEU A 130 9.62 -15.67 -20.54
CA LEU A 130 9.58 -15.27 -19.13
C LEU A 130 10.83 -14.48 -18.73
N ILE A 131 12.00 -14.87 -19.23
CA ILE A 131 13.25 -14.13 -19.00
C ILE A 131 13.17 -12.74 -19.65
N ILE A 132 12.73 -12.64 -20.91
CA ILE A 132 12.55 -11.36 -21.60
C ILE A 132 11.54 -10.48 -20.86
N TYR A 133 10.43 -11.07 -20.42
CA TYR A 133 9.35 -10.38 -19.71
C TYR A 133 9.80 -9.80 -18.37
N THR A 134 10.57 -10.56 -17.58
CA THR A 134 11.14 -10.05 -16.32
C THR A 134 12.13 -8.90 -16.56
N VAL A 135 12.94 -8.97 -17.62
CA VAL A 135 13.84 -7.88 -18.02
C VAL A 135 13.06 -6.63 -18.47
N LEU A 136 11.97 -6.81 -19.23
CA LEU A 136 11.13 -5.69 -19.64
C LEU A 136 10.46 -5.02 -18.45
N ILE A 137 9.89 -5.79 -17.51
CA ILE A 137 9.33 -5.24 -16.25
C ILE A 137 10.40 -4.52 -15.43
N SER A 138 11.62 -5.06 -15.38
CA SER A 138 12.75 -4.42 -14.68
C SER A 138 13.08 -3.04 -15.24
N ARG A 139 12.81 -2.79 -16.53
CA ARG A 139 13.01 -1.47 -17.17
C ARG A 139 11.83 -0.51 -17.03
N THR A 140 10.73 -0.93 -16.43
CA THR A 140 9.55 -0.06 -16.28
C THR A 140 9.80 0.97 -15.18
N SER A 141 9.46 2.22 -15.45
CA SER A 141 9.39 3.28 -14.45
C SER A 141 7.96 3.75 -14.28
N PHE A 142 7.65 4.16 -13.07
CA PHE A 142 6.41 4.81 -12.70
C PHE A 142 6.63 6.32 -12.68
N GLU A 143 5.73 7.07 -13.30
CA GLU A 143 5.85 8.53 -13.41
C GLU A 143 4.59 9.20 -12.88
N ALA A 144 4.80 10.30 -12.16
CA ALA A 144 3.76 11.13 -11.56
C ALA A 144 4.18 12.61 -11.58
N SER A 145 3.23 13.53 -11.59
CA SER A 145 3.51 14.97 -11.49
C SER A 145 2.73 15.58 -10.35
N TYR A 146 3.40 16.39 -9.54
CA TYR A 146 2.81 17.09 -8.39
C TYR A 146 3.38 18.50 -8.26
N LYS A 147 2.52 19.53 -8.22
CA LYS A 147 2.89 20.96 -8.09
C LYS A 147 4.05 21.37 -9.01
N SER A 148 3.98 21.00 -10.29
CA SER A 148 5.01 21.28 -11.32
C SER A 148 6.34 20.55 -11.15
N HIS A 149 6.48 19.66 -10.18
CA HIS A 149 7.61 18.74 -10.05
C HIS A 149 7.28 17.38 -10.69
N LYS A 150 8.29 16.75 -11.31
CA LYS A 150 8.18 15.40 -11.86
C LYS A 150 8.76 14.40 -10.88
N ILE A 151 7.96 13.40 -10.52
CA ILE A 151 8.34 12.32 -9.63
C ILE A 151 8.42 11.05 -10.47
N ARG A 152 9.58 10.41 -10.46
CA ARG A 152 9.82 9.18 -11.21
C ARG A 152 10.36 8.11 -10.28
N VAL A 153 9.67 6.98 -10.23
CA VAL A 153 10.11 5.79 -9.50
C VAL A 153 10.56 4.77 -10.53
N ALA A 154 11.87 4.56 -10.65
CA ALA A 154 12.43 3.61 -11.59
C ALA A 154 12.70 2.27 -10.92
N ASN A 155 12.21 1.20 -11.54
CA ASN A 155 12.56 -0.16 -11.12
C ASN A 155 14.02 -0.46 -11.52
N LYS A 156 14.73 -1.19 -10.66
CA LYS A 156 16.07 -1.73 -10.89
C LYS A 156 16.00 -3.24 -10.68
N ALA A 157 17.01 -3.96 -11.18
CA ALA A 157 17.06 -5.42 -11.02
C ALA A 157 16.97 -5.89 -9.55
N ILE A 158 17.43 -5.08 -8.59
CA ILE A 158 17.56 -5.43 -7.17
C ILE A 158 16.96 -4.34 -6.26
N GLY A 159 16.20 -3.37 -6.79
CA GLY A 159 15.74 -2.25 -5.97
C GLY A 159 14.90 -1.22 -6.71
N LEU A 160 14.64 -0.09 -6.04
CA LEU A 160 13.86 1.02 -6.56
C LEU A 160 14.63 2.33 -6.35
N ASN A 161 14.65 3.15 -7.39
CA ASN A 161 15.18 4.52 -7.31
C ASN A 161 14.03 5.52 -7.39
N LEU A 162 14.02 6.50 -6.48
CA LEU A 162 13.10 7.64 -6.51
C LEU A 162 13.84 8.88 -7.01
N TYR A 163 13.32 9.46 -8.08
CA TYR A 163 13.81 10.69 -8.69
C TYR A 163 12.79 11.81 -8.52
N LEU A 164 13.28 13.01 -8.19
CA LEU A 164 12.55 14.27 -8.21
C LEU A 164 13.25 15.19 -9.21
N ASP A 165 12.56 15.61 -10.27
CA ASP A 165 13.11 16.43 -11.35
C ASP A 165 14.45 15.90 -11.88
N GLU A 166 14.50 14.59 -12.16
CA GLU A 166 15.68 13.85 -12.63
C GLU A 166 16.84 13.72 -11.61
N LYS A 167 16.70 14.26 -10.39
CA LYS A 167 17.67 14.06 -9.31
C LYS A 167 17.28 12.87 -8.45
N LEU A 168 18.22 11.97 -8.19
CA LEU A 168 18.03 10.86 -7.25
C LEU A 168 17.87 11.42 -5.84
N VAL A 169 16.73 11.14 -5.20
CA VAL A 169 16.42 11.61 -3.83
C VAL A 169 16.49 10.47 -2.82
N ASP A 170 16.01 9.29 -3.22
CA ASP A 170 15.93 8.12 -2.34
C ASP A 170 16.12 6.84 -3.16
N SER A 171 16.61 5.78 -2.52
CA SER A 171 16.79 4.48 -3.16
C SER A 171 16.68 3.35 -2.15
N ASP A 172 15.93 2.31 -2.51
CA ASP A 172 15.89 1.05 -1.75
C ASP A 172 16.63 -0.02 -2.55
N ASN A 173 17.64 -0.62 -1.92
CA ASN A 173 18.49 -1.67 -2.52
C ASN A 173 18.15 -3.08 -2.00
N ASN A 174 17.02 -3.25 -1.31
CA ASN A 174 16.62 -4.57 -0.84
C ASN A 174 16.14 -5.46 -1.99
N LEU A 175 16.67 -6.69 -2.04
CA LEU A 175 16.14 -7.79 -2.86
C LEU A 175 14.66 -7.95 -2.50
N PHE A 176 13.77 -7.70 -3.47
CA PHE A 176 12.32 -7.72 -3.28
C PHE A 176 11.78 -6.57 -2.44
N SER A 177 11.93 -5.34 -2.95
CA SER A 177 11.32 -4.10 -2.42
C SER A 177 9.78 -4.09 -2.41
N LEU A 178 9.11 -5.25 -2.40
CA LEU A 178 7.66 -5.37 -2.21
C LEU A 178 7.33 -4.90 -0.79
N GLY A 179 6.72 -3.73 -0.68
CA GLY A 179 6.42 -3.09 0.61
C GLY A 179 7.44 -2.02 1.02
N SER A 180 8.39 -1.68 0.15
CA SER A 180 9.29 -0.55 0.38
C SER A 180 8.52 0.76 0.49
N ARG A 181 8.99 1.62 1.38
CA ARG A 181 8.47 2.96 1.61
C ARG A 181 9.58 3.93 1.26
N LEU A 182 9.51 4.51 0.07
CA LEU A 182 10.41 5.60 -0.33
C LEU A 182 9.74 6.92 0.03
N SER A 183 10.53 7.96 0.28
CA SER A 183 9.96 9.28 0.53
C SER A 183 10.78 10.40 -0.10
N CYS A 184 10.11 11.42 -0.61
CA CYS A 184 10.75 12.65 -1.02
C CYS A 184 10.04 13.87 -0.40
N ARG A 185 10.79 14.92 -0.14
CA ARG A 185 10.27 16.17 0.43
C ARG A 185 10.19 17.24 -0.66
N ILE A 186 9.01 17.86 -0.80
CA ILE A 186 8.79 19.00 -1.71
C ILE A 186 8.29 20.17 -0.85
N GLY A 187 9.17 21.13 -0.58
CA GLY A 187 8.88 22.23 0.34
C GLY A 187 8.58 21.73 1.75
N ASN A 188 7.34 21.94 2.21
CA ASN A 188 6.89 21.50 3.55
C ASN A 188 6.06 20.22 3.55
N GLN A 189 5.86 19.57 2.39
CA GLN A 189 5.11 18.32 2.27
C GLN A 189 6.04 17.13 2.06
N VAL A 190 5.62 15.96 2.55
CA VAL A 190 6.35 14.71 2.41
C VAL A 190 5.56 13.77 1.52
N ILE A 191 6.13 13.39 0.39
CA ILE A 191 5.52 12.41 -0.51
C ILE A 191 6.05 11.04 -0.14
N LYS A 192 5.16 10.16 0.30
CA LYS A 192 5.45 8.75 0.56
C LYS A 192 5.06 7.91 -0.65
N VAL A 193 5.98 7.08 -1.11
CA VAL A 193 5.77 6.15 -2.21
C VAL A 193 5.73 4.73 -1.64
N LYS A 194 4.63 4.03 -1.89
CA LYS A 194 4.44 2.62 -1.54
C LYS A 194 4.39 1.81 -2.82
N VAL A 195 5.34 0.89 -2.98
CA VAL A 195 5.33 -0.09 -4.07
C VAL A 195 4.88 -1.43 -3.52
N SER A 196 3.79 -1.95 -4.07
CA SER A 196 3.25 -3.28 -3.76
C SER A 196 3.30 -4.14 -5.00
N ALA A 197 3.59 -5.43 -4.88
CA ALA A 197 3.40 -6.35 -5.99
C ALA A 197 2.41 -7.43 -5.57
N ASN A 198 1.20 -7.32 -6.10
CA ASN A 198 0.24 -8.42 -6.14
C ASN A 198 0.42 -9.13 -7.49
N LEU A 199 -0.67 -9.49 -8.18
CA LEU A 199 -0.63 -10.02 -9.54
C LEU A 199 0.12 -9.13 -10.54
N PHE A 200 0.22 -7.82 -10.24
CA PHE A 200 1.01 -6.84 -10.97
C PHE A 200 1.68 -5.89 -9.97
N VAL A 201 2.85 -5.33 -10.35
CA VAL A 201 3.49 -4.26 -9.58
C VAL A 201 2.62 -3.00 -9.66
N LYS A 202 2.24 -2.47 -8.49
CA LYS A 202 1.47 -1.24 -8.32
C LYS A 202 2.27 -0.26 -7.47
N CYS A 203 2.39 0.97 -7.97
CA CYS A 203 2.99 2.09 -7.25
C CYS A 203 1.87 3.03 -6.82
N GLN A 204 1.82 3.34 -5.52
CA GLN A 204 0.91 4.34 -4.95
C GLN A 204 1.76 5.44 -4.32
N MET A 205 1.43 6.69 -4.61
CA MET A 205 2.07 7.85 -4.01
C MET A 205 1.05 8.62 -3.20
N PHE A 206 1.46 9.05 -2.01
CA PHE A 206 0.62 9.77 -1.07
C PHE A 206 1.36 11.03 -0.61
N VAL A 207 0.64 12.13 -0.46
CA VAL A 207 1.18 13.39 0.06
C VAL A 207 0.75 13.54 1.52
N GLU A 208 1.70 13.66 2.44
CA GLU A 208 1.51 13.96 3.88
C GLU A 208 1.80 15.44 4.18
#